data_AF-A0A6I7NY33-F1
#
_entry.id   AF-A0A6I7NY33-F1
#
_cell.length_a   1.000
_cell.length_b   1.000
_cell.length_c   1.000
_cell.angle_alpha   90.00
_cell.angle_beta   90.00
_cell.angle_gamma   90.00
#
_symmetry.space_group_name_H-M   'P 1'
#
loop_
_entity.id
_entity.type
_entity.pdbx_description
1 polymer ?
#
loop_
_entity_poly.entity_id
_entity_poly.type
_entity_poly.pdbx_seq_one_letter_code
_entity_poly.pdbx_strand_id
1 'polypeptide(L)'
;MNRVDDRYHILTHDRILQYDSWRFWESLASGCVTLHADLEKYGAILPVMPKNGKHYIGIDFSDLNNSLKRVEELHKYEEIGFNGRKWVLEHYSPEKIAKRFLNLIELI
;
A
#
# COMPACT_ATOMS: atom_id res chain seq x y z
N MET A 1 -22.69 -5.84 11.81
CA MET A 1 -23.29 -4.51 11.56
C MET A 1 -22.13 -3.54 11.42
N ASN A 2 -21.88 -3.04 10.21
CA ASN A 2 -20.74 -2.16 9.94
C ASN A 2 -20.93 -0.87 10.76
N ARG A 3 -20.01 -0.59 11.69
CA ARG A 3 -19.99 0.71 12.36
C ARG A 3 -19.27 1.68 11.44
N VAL A 4 -19.83 2.86 11.28
CA VAL A 4 -19.17 3.99 10.63
C VAL A 4 -18.51 4.77 11.76
N ASP A 5 -17.24 5.14 11.63
CA ASP A 5 -16.68 6.14 12.54
C ASP A 5 -17.40 7.47 12.26
N ASP A 6 -18.11 8.00 13.25
CA ASP A 6 -18.98 9.17 13.09
C ASP A 6 -18.20 10.47 12.78
N ARG A 7 -16.87 10.50 13.00
CA ARG A 7 -16.02 11.68 12.76
C ARG A 7 -15.42 11.68 11.36
N TYR A 8 -15.02 10.51 10.86
CA TYR A 8 -14.33 10.39 9.57
C TYR A 8 -15.19 9.72 8.48
N HIS A 9 -16.39 9.25 8.82
CA HIS A 9 -17.31 8.52 7.94
C HIS A 9 -16.68 7.29 7.25
N ILE A 10 -15.70 6.66 7.91
CA ILE A 10 -15.02 5.45 7.43
C ILE A 10 -15.72 4.23 8.00
N LEU A 11 -15.98 3.22 7.17
CA LEU A 11 -16.50 1.94 7.63
C LEU A 11 -15.43 1.21 8.45
N THR A 12 -15.72 0.88 9.71
CA THR A 12 -14.81 0.10 10.56
C THR A 12 -14.79 -1.36 10.07
N HIS A 13 -13.72 -1.74 9.40
CA HIS A 13 -13.43 -3.13 9.03
C HIS A 13 -12.03 -3.50 9.54
N ASP A 14 -11.85 -4.76 9.93
CA ASP A 14 -10.55 -5.31 10.32
C ASP A 14 -9.70 -5.71 9.11
N ARG A 15 -10.28 -5.72 7.90
CA ARG A 15 -9.65 -6.22 6.67
C ARG A 15 -10.07 -5.42 5.43
N ILE A 16 -9.19 -5.38 4.43
CA ILE A 16 -9.51 -4.93 3.08
C ILE A 16 -10.24 -6.08 2.36
N LEU A 17 -11.53 -5.90 2.08
CA LEU A 17 -12.36 -6.90 1.38
C LEU A 17 -12.27 -6.80 -0.15
N GLN A 18 -12.04 -5.60 -0.67
CA GLN A 18 -11.86 -5.34 -2.09
C GLN A 18 -10.73 -4.34 -2.28
N TYR A 19 -9.80 -4.68 -3.18
CA TYR A 19 -8.64 -3.86 -3.50
C TYR A 19 -8.56 -3.69 -5.02
N ASP A 20 -9.07 -2.56 -5.50
CA ASP A 20 -8.94 -2.14 -6.90
C ASP A 20 -8.37 -0.71 -6.95
N SER A 21 -7.15 -0.58 -6.44
CA SER A 21 -6.47 0.71 -6.33
C SER A 21 -5.35 0.79 -7.35
N TRP A 22 -5.70 1.17 -8.59
CA TRP A 22 -4.72 1.57 -9.61
C TRP A 22 -3.82 2.70 -9.11
N ARG A 23 -4.42 3.61 -8.32
CA ARG A 23 -3.75 4.76 -7.72
C ARG A 23 -2.55 4.38 -6.85
N PHE A 24 -2.60 3.26 -6.13
CA PHE A 24 -1.46 2.81 -5.33
C PHE A 24 -0.23 2.57 -6.21
N TRP A 25 -0.42 1.86 -7.32
CA TRP A 25 0.65 1.50 -8.25
C TRP A 25 1.20 2.70 -9.00
N GLU A 26 0.30 3.56 -9.52
CA GLU A 26 0.67 4.78 -10.25
C GLU A 26 1.47 5.73 -9.36
N SER A 27 1.01 5.97 -8.12
CA SER A 27 1.68 6.84 -7.15
C SER A 27 3.10 6.36 -6.84
N LEU A 28 3.28 5.06 -6.62
CA LEU A 28 4.61 4.49 -6.40
C LEU A 28 5.50 4.64 -7.65
N ALA A 29 4.97 4.34 -8.84
CA ALA A 29 5.74 4.42 -10.09
C ALA A 29 6.21 5.85 -10.40
N SER A 30 5.39 6.86 -10.05
CA SER A 30 5.73 8.28 -10.16
C SER A 30 6.76 8.75 -9.12
N GLY A 31 7.08 7.95 -8.09
CA GLY A 31 7.98 8.34 -7.00
C GLY A 31 7.34 9.20 -5.93
N CYS A 32 6.01 9.22 -5.85
CA CYS A 32 5.29 9.92 -4.80
C CYS A 32 5.43 9.19 -3.46
N VAL A 33 5.36 9.96 -2.38
CA VAL A 33 5.13 9.39 -1.05
C VAL A 33 3.69 8.93 -0.98
N THR A 34 3.51 7.62 -1.10
CA THR A 34 2.17 7.03 -1.18
C THR A 34 1.62 6.80 0.23
N LEU A 35 0.55 7.51 0.58
CA LEU A 35 -0.26 7.21 1.76
C LEU A 35 -1.35 6.23 1.36
N HIS A 36 -1.47 5.12 2.08
CA HIS A 36 -2.46 4.09 1.76
C HIS A 36 -2.91 3.38 3.03
N ALA A 37 -4.01 2.63 2.98
CA ALA A 37 -4.37 1.68 4.04
C ALA A 37 -3.15 0.82 4.42
N ASP A 38 -2.91 0.60 5.71
CA ASP A 38 -1.88 -0.33 6.18
C ASP A 38 -2.20 -1.75 5.68
N LEU A 39 -1.53 -2.14 4.60
CA LEU A 39 -1.79 -3.37 3.86
C LEU A 39 -1.56 -4.60 4.73
N GLU A 40 -0.58 -4.57 5.63
CA GLU A 40 -0.29 -5.69 6.54
C GLU A 40 -1.37 -5.78 7.61
N LYS A 41 -1.72 -4.66 8.26
CA LYS A 41 -2.77 -4.62 9.29
C LYS A 41 -4.12 -5.09 8.75
N TYR A 42 -4.47 -4.67 7.54
CA TYR A 42 -5.76 -5.00 6.92
C TYR A 42 -5.73 -6.27 6.06
N GLY A 43 -4.69 -7.10 6.19
CA GLY A 43 -4.67 -8.45 5.65
C GLY A 43 -4.55 -8.54 4.12
N ALA A 44 -4.06 -7.50 3.45
CA ALA A 44 -3.78 -7.57 2.02
C ALA A 44 -2.58 -8.51 1.77
N ILE A 45 -2.71 -9.40 0.79
CA ILE A 45 -1.66 -10.33 0.38
C ILE A 45 -1.31 -10.03 -1.07
N LEU A 46 -0.09 -9.55 -1.27
CA LEU A 46 0.49 -9.31 -2.58
C LEU A 46 1.61 -10.33 -2.85
N PRO A 47 1.89 -10.67 -4.12
CA PRO A 47 2.92 -11.65 -4.44
C PRO A 47 4.33 -11.32 -3.92
N VAL A 48 4.64 -10.04 -3.75
CA VAL A 48 5.77 -9.51 -2.98
C VAL A 48 5.21 -8.36 -2.15
N MET A 49 5.41 -8.33 -0.83
CA MET A 49 4.80 -7.28 -0.02
C MET A 49 5.64 -5.99 -0.01
N PRO A 50 5.00 -4.80 -0.10
CA PRO A 50 5.67 -3.56 0.24
C PRO A 50 5.77 -3.42 1.77
N LYS A 51 6.81 -2.77 2.27
CA LYS A 51 7.01 -2.57 3.71
C LYS A 51 6.46 -1.22 4.15
N ASN A 52 5.57 -1.21 5.14
CA ASN A 52 5.06 0.02 5.75
C ASN A 52 6.22 0.84 6.35
N GLY A 53 6.23 2.15 6.15
CA GLY A 53 7.27 3.07 6.60
C GLY A 53 8.56 3.03 5.77
N LYS A 54 8.64 2.14 4.76
CA LYS A 54 9.79 2.04 3.85
C LYS A 54 9.40 2.27 2.38
N HIS A 55 8.35 1.60 1.89
CA HIS A 55 7.92 1.71 0.49
C HIS A 55 6.69 2.61 0.34
N TYR A 56 5.90 2.75 1.40
CA TYR A 56 4.70 3.57 1.48
C TYR A 56 4.40 3.89 2.95
N ILE A 57 3.45 4.79 3.21
CA ILE A 57 2.98 5.09 4.57
C ILE A 57 1.60 4.46 4.76
N GLY A 58 1.55 3.45 5.62
CA GLY A 58 0.32 2.75 5.98
C GLY A 58 -0.47 3.53 7.03
N ILE A 59 -1.74 3.75 6.74
CA ILE A 59 -2.71 4.42 7.60
C ILE A 59 -3.53 3.36 8.32
N ASP A 60 -3.54 3.44 9.64
CA ASP A 60 -4.44 2.70 10.51
C ASP A 60 -5.73 3.51 10.68
N PHE A 61 -6.80 3.10 10.01
CA PHE A 61 -8.12 3.72 10.14
C PHE A 61 -8.78 3.46 11.49
N SER A 62 -8.33 2.46 12.27
CA SER A 62 -8.83 2.25 13.64
C SER A 62 -8.18 3.19 14.66
N ASP A 63 -7.04 3.80 14.31
CA ASP A 63 -6.32 4.79 15.11
C ASP A 63 -5.72 5.88 14.20
N LEU A 64 -6.62 6.67 13.61
CA LEU A 64 -6.22 7.69 12.62
C LEU A 64 -5.35 8.79 13.26
N ASN A 65 -5.63 9.17 14.51
CA ASN A 65 -4.86 10.21 15.20
C ASN A 65 -3.39 9.83 15.34
N ASN A 66 -3.11 8.59 15.76
CA ASN A 66 -1.76 8.09 15.85
C ASN A 66 -1.10 7.95 14.46
N SER A 67 -1.86 7.54 13.45
CA SER A 67 -1.38 7.49 12.07
C SER A 67 -0.95 8.86 11.55
N LEU A 68 -1.76 9.90 11.78
CA LEU A 68 -1.45 11.28 11.36
C LEU A 68 -0.23 11.82 12.10
N LYS A 69 -0.14 11.57 13.41
CA LYS A 69 1.04 11.94 14.20
C LYS A 69 2.31 11.26 13.67
N ARG A 70 2.25 9.97 13.35
CA ARG A 70 3.37 9.23 12.75
C ARG A 70 3.77 9.78 11.39
N VAL A 71 2.80 10.22 10.57
CA VAL A 71 3.09 10.89 9.30
C VAL A 71 3.92 12.14 9.59
N GLU A 72 3.42 13.05 10.43
CA GLU A 72 4.09 14.31 10.77
C GLU A 72 5.54 14.12 11.27
N GLU A 73 5.80 13.08 12.06
CA GLU A 73 7.10 12.79 12.68
C GLU A 73 8.08 12.02 11.76
N LEU A 74 7.63 11.46 10.62
CA LEU A 74 8.41 10.46 9.87
C LEU A 74 9.69 11.02 9.23
N HIS A 75 9.70 12.31 8.88
CA HIS A 75 10.79 13.11 8.27
C HIS A 75 11.68 12.43 7.20
N LYS A 76 11.24 11.31 6.60
CA LYS A 76 11.98 10.49 5.62
C LYS A 76 11.22 10.30 4.31
N TYR A 77 10.42 11.31 3.96
CA TYR A 77 9.51 11.28 2.83
C TYR A 77 10.21 10.99 1.49
N GLU A 78 11.32 11.66 1.21
CA GLU A 78 12.09 11.44 -0.02
C GLU A 78 12.60 9.99 -0.14
N GLU A 79 13.16 9.47 0.96
CA GLU A 79 13.62 8.08 1.03
C GLU A 79 12.48 7.09 0.78
N ILE A 80 11.30 7.33 1.37
CA ILE A 80 10.13 6.47 1.21
C ILE A 80 9.61 6.50 -0.24
N GLY A 81 9.51 7.68 -0.85
CA GLY A 81 9.08 7.81 -2.25
C GLY A 81 10.06 7.11 -3.21
N PHE A 82 11.37 7.30 -2.99
CA PHE A 82 12.42 6.62 -3.77
C PHE A 82 12.33 5.09 -3.62
N ASN A 83 12.26 4.59 -2.39
CA ASN A 83 12.19 3.17 -2.10
C ASN A 83 10.89 2.54 -2.64
N GLY A 84 9.77 3.24 -2.54
CA GLY A 84 8.48 2.83 -3.10
C GLY A 84 8.54 2.66 -4.62
N ARG A 85 9.11 3.65 -5.32
CA ARG A 85 9.34 3.58 -6.77
C ARG A 85 10.25 2.42 -7.15
N LYS A 86 11.38 2.28 -6.46
CA LYS A 86 12.31 1.18 -6.71
C LYS A 86 11.62 -0.17 -6.58
N TRP A 87 10.88 -0.36 -5.48
CA TRP A 87 10.17 -1.60 -5.19
C TRP A 87 9.10 -1.93 -6.24
N VAL A 88 8.29 -0.96 -6.68
CA VAL A 88 7.23 -1.23 -7.66
C VAL A 88 7.81 -1.58 -9.03
N LEU A 89 8.88 -0.90 -9.46
CA LEU A 89 9.55 -1.21 -10.72
C LEU A 89 10.27 -2.57 -10.69
N GLU A 90 10.80 -2.96 -9.53
CA GLU A 90 11.53 -4.23 -9.35
C GLU A 90 10.60 -5.45 -9.36
N HIS A 91 9.39 -5.34 -8.80
CA HIS A 91 8.51 -6.49 -8.58
C HIS A 91 7.20 -6.47 -9.38
N TYR A 92 6.75 -5.29 -9.81
CA TYR A 92 5.43 -5.04 -10.41
C TYR A 92 5.50 -4.30 -11.75
N SER A 93 6.67 -4.17 -12.38
CA SER A 93 6.76 -3.67 -13.75
C SER A 93 6.02 -4.59 -14.73
N PRO A 94 5.63 -4.09 -15.93
CA PRO A 94 4.94 -4.90 -16.93
C PRO A 94 5.65 -6.23 -17.24
N GLU A 95 6.98 -6.21 -17.34
CA GLU A 95 7.79 -7.41 -17.54
C GLU A 95 7.66 -8.41 -16.37
N LYS A 96 7.72 -7.92 -15.12
CA LYS A 96 7.65 -8.77 -13.92
C LYS A 96 6.28 -9.39 -13.73
N ILE A 97 5.21 -8.64 -14.04
CA ILE A 97 3.84 -9.15 -14.03
C ILE A 97 3.63 -10.19 -15.12
N ALA A 98 4.06 -9.92 -16.35
CA ALA A 98 3.96 -10.86 -17.46
C ALA A 98 4.68 -12.17 -17.15
N LYS A 99 5.92 -12.10 -16.66
CA LYS A 99 6.69 -13.29 -16.24
C LYS A 99 5.98 -14.06 -15.13
N ARG A 100 5.44 -13.38 -14.12
CA ARG A 100 4.71 -14.05 -13.04
C ARG A 100 3.46 -14.77 -13.55
N PHE A 101 2.74 -14.16 -14.49
CA PHE A 101 1.57 -14.77 -15.11
C PHE A 101 1.95 -16.00 -15.93
N LEU A 102 2.97 -15.91 -16.78
CA LEU A 102 3.42 -17.03 -17.60
C LEU A 102 3.92 -18.21 -16.76
N ASN A 103 4.64 -17.94 -15.66
CA ASN A 103 5.07 -18.97 -14.71
C ASN A 103 3.87 -19.64 -14.01
N LEU A 104 2.79 -18.90 -13.73
CA LEU A 104 1.59 -19.43 -13.08
C LEU A 104 0.84 -20.42 -13.98
N ILE A 105 0.94 -20.24 -15.30
CA ILE A 105 0.29 -21.11 -16.29
C ILE A 105 1.26 -22.07 -16.99
N GLU A 106 2.45 -22.27 -16.41
CA GLU A 106 3.47 -23.24 -16.85
C GLU A 106 3.97 -23.05 -18.30
N LEU A 107 3.94 -21.82 -18.82
CA LEU A 107 4.39 -21.53 -20.18
C LEU A 107 5.87 -21.17 -20.29
N ILE A 108 6.57 -20.97 -19.17
CA ILE A 108 8.03 -20.80 -19.01
C ILE A 108 8.46 -21.15 -17.58
#